data_AF-A0A512E3W7-F1
#
_entry.id   AF-A0A512E3W7-F1
#
_cell.length_a   1.000
_cell.length_b   1.000
_cell.length_c   1.000
_cell.angle_alpha   90.00
_cell.angle_beta   90.00
_cell.angle_gamma   90.00
#
_symmetry.space_group_name_H-M   'P 1'
#
loop_
_entity.id
_entity.type
_entity.pdbx_description
1 polymer ?
#
loop_
_entity_poly.entity_id
_entity_poly.type
_entity_poly.pdbx_seq_one_letter_code
_entity_poly.pdbx_strand_id
1 'polypeptide(L)' 'MEFTEHPTDILLLAYVDGELDLNQRHAVEDLLAHDMAACQRVAQFQDLNRLLKEAFPEGSTVA' A
#
# COMPACT_ATOMS: atom_id res chain seq x y z
N MET A 1 -13.35 -18.66 -0.17
CA MET A 1 -12.61 -17.49 -0.68
C MET A 1 -11.35 -17.43 0.16
N GLU A 2 -10.27 -18.03 -0.29
CA GLU A 2 -9.00 -17.99 0.43
C GLU A 2 -8.40 -16.60 0.21
N PHE A 3 -8.43 -15.76 1.24
CA PHE A 3 -7.57 -14.58 1.28
C PHE A 3 -6.16 -15.11 1.57
N THR A 4 -5.49 -15.65 0.54
CA THR A 4 -4.04 -15.82 0.61
C THR A 4 -3.45 -14.42 0.63
N GLU A 5 -3.36 -13.83 1.82
CA GLU A 5 -2.52 -12.67 2.08
C GLU A 5 -1.13 -13.04 1.57
N HIS A 6 -0.77 -12.57 0.39
CA HIS A 6 0.56 -12.81 -0.10
C HIS A 6 1.47 -11.97 0.79
N PRO A 7 2.59 -12.50 1.31
CA PRO A 7 3.51 -11.72 2.14
C PRO A 7 3.97 -10.42 1.44
N THR A 8 3.88 -10.37 0.11
CA THR A 8 4.05 -9.18 -0.73
C THR A 8 3.06 -8.05 -0.45
N ASP A 9 1.81 -8.34 -0.06
CA ASP A 9 0.79 -7.32 0.26
C ASP A 9 1.20 -6.42 1.41
N ILE A 10 1.71 -7.01 2.50
CA ILE A 10 2.18 -6.26 3.67
C ILE A 10 3.34 -5.33 3.28
N LEU A 11 4.24 -5.83 2.42
CA LEU A 11 5.37 -5.04 1.94
C LEU A 11 4.93 -3.87 1.03
N LEU A 12 3.94 -4.10 0.16
CA LEU A 12 3.39 -3.06 -0.72
C LEU A 12 2.56 -2.02 0.07
N LEU A 13 1.87 -2.42 1.13
CA LEU A 13 1.18 -1.51 2.05
C LEU A 13 2.20 -0.61 2.76
N ALA A 14 3.23 -1.19 3.38
CA ALA A 14 4.30 -0.44 4.05
C ALA A 14 5.04 0.50 3.07
N TYR A 15 5.18 0.10 1.80
CA TYR A 15 5.72 0.96 0.74
C TYR A 15 4.83 2.18 0.49
N VAL A 16 3.50 1.99 0.41
CA VAL A 16 2.53 3.09 0.21
C VAL A 16 2.48 4.04 1.41
N ASP A 17 2.59 3.50 2.62
CA ASP A 17 2.57 4.29 3.85
C ASP A 17 3.93 4.97 4.13
N GLY A 18 4.97 4.63 3.36
CA GLY A 18 6.29 5.23 3.47
C GLY A 18 7.10 4.74 4.67
N GLU A 19 6.75 3.57 5.21
CA GLU A 19 7.37 2.98 6.42
C GLU A 19 8.60 2.13 6.12
N LEU A 20 8.92 1.92 4.83
CA LEU A 20 10.08 1.14 4.41
C LEU A 20 11.39 1.91 4.50
N ASP A 21 12.47 1.20 4.86
CA ASP A 21 13.81 1.73 4.71
C ASP A 21 14.26 1.82 3.23
N LEU A 22 15.39 2.48 2.98
CA LEU A 22 15.89 2.70 1.62
C LEU A 22 16.14 1.41 0.83
N ASN A 23 16.64 0.36 1.48
CA ASN A 23 16.94 -0.89 0.80
C ASN A 23 15.65 -1.64 0.46
N GLN A 24 14.71 -1.68 1.40
CA GLN A 24 13.39 -2.27 1.21
C GLN A 24 12.61 -1.55 0.12
N ARG A 25 12.68 -0.21 0.12
CA ARG A 25 12.04 0.62 -0.90
C ARG A 25 12.60 0.32 -2.29
N HIS A 26 13.91 0.27 -2.47
CA HIS A 26 14.51 -0.08 -3.76
C HIS A 26 14.10 -1.48 -4.22
N ALA A 27 14.05 -2.46 -3.32
CA ALA A 27 13.60 -3.81 -3.66
C ALA A 27 12.13 -3.83 -4.14
N VAL A 28 11.26 -3.00 -3.55
CA VAL A 28 9.88 -2.85 -4.01
C VAL A 28 9.82 -2.10 -5.34
N GLU A 29 10.60 -1.04 -5.54
CA GLU A 29 10.67 -0.31 -6.81
C GLU A 29 11.14 -1.22 -7.96
N ASP A 30 12.14 -2.06 -7.72
CA ASP A 30 12.59 -3.09 -8.67
C ASP A 30 11.49 -4.13 -8.95
N LEU A 31 10.74 -4.56 -7.94
CA LEU A 31 9.59 -5.45 -8.12
C LEU A 31 8.51 -4.78 -9.00
N LEU A 32 8.16 -3.53 -8.71
CA LEU A 32 7.15 -2.77 -9.45
C LEU A 32 7.55 -2.54 -10.90
N ALA A 33 8.84 -2.40 -11.19
CA ALA A 33 9.34 -2.26 -12.56
C ALA A 33 9.07 -3.50 -13.44
N HIS A 34 8.90 -4.68 -12.82
CA HIS A 34 8.78 -5.95 -13.55
C HIS A 34 7.44 -6.67 -13.32
N ASP A 35 6.67 -6.28 -12.30
CA ASP A 35 5.40 -6.90 -11.94
C ASP A 35 4.23 -5.90 -12.03
N MET A 36 3.44 -6.05 -13.10
CA MET A 36 2.24 -5.24 -13.30
C MET A 36 1.15 -5.51 -12.25
N ALA A 37 1.07 -6.71 -11.69
CA ALA A 37 0.08 -7.03 -10.66
C ALA A 37 0.45 -6.32 -9.34
N ALA A 38 1.74 -6.26 -9.01
CA ALA A 38 2.23 -5.47 -7.88
C ALA A 38 1.93 -3.97 -8.07
N CYS A 39 2.14 -3.43 -9.28
CA CYS A 39 1.72 -2.05 -9.62
C CYS A 39 0.23 -1.81 -9.39
N GLN A 40 -0.62 -2.75 -9.83
CA GLN A 40 -2.07 -2.64 -9.63
C GLN A 40 -2.45 -2.66 -8.15
N ARG A 41 -1.80 -3.49 -7.32
CA ARG A 41 -2.05 -3.50 -5.88
C ARG A 41 -1.64 -2.19 -5.20
N VAL A 42 -0.47 -1.63 -5.54
CA VAL A 42 -0.05 -0.32 -5.02
C VAL A 42 -1.08 0.75 -5.34
N ALA A 43 -1.60 0.77 -6.57
CA ALA A 43 -2.65 1.71 -6.96
C ALA A 43 -3.94 1.53 -6.14
N GLN A 44 -4.34 0.27 -5.86
CA GLN A 44 -5.50 -0.04 -5.03
C GLN A 44 -5.31 0.44 -3.58
N PHE A 45 -4.13 0.24 -2.99
CA PHE A 45 -3.83 0.71 -1.64
C PHE A 45 -3.81 2.24 -1.55
N GLN A 46 -3.25 2.91 -2.55
CA GLN A 46 -3.28 4.38 -2.62
C GLN A 46 -4.70 4.92 -2.73
N ASP A 47 -5.54 4.28 -3.55
CA ASP A 47 -6.94 4.66 -3.70
C ASP A 47 -7.71 4.46 -2.39
N LEU A 48 -7.53 3.32 -1.72
CA LEU A 48 -8.12 3.05 -0.42
C LEU A 48 -7.67 4.07 0.63
N ASN A 49 -6.37 4.38 0.72
CA ASN A 49 -5.84 5.37 1.64
C ASN A 49 -6.42 6.77 1.38
N ARG A 50 -6.63 7.13 0.12
CA ARG A 50 -7.31 8.37 -0.25
C ARG A 50 -8.76 8.37 0.21
N LEU A 51 -9.52 7.32 -0.08
CA LEU A 51 -10.92 7.19 0.32
C LEU A 51 -11.09 7.25 1.85
N LEU A 52 -10.19 6.60 2.59
CA LEU A 52 -10.19 6.65 4.06
C LEU A 52 -9.91 8.07 4.57
N LYS A 53 -8.94 8.78 3.99
CA LYS A 53 -8.64 10.18 4.36
C LYS A 53 -9.77 11.14 4.02
N GLU A 54 -10.46 10.91 2.89
CA GLU A 54 -11.64 11.69 2.50
C GLU A 54 -12.84 11.42 3.41
N ALA A 55 -13.04 10.17 3.84
CA ALA A 55 -14.10 9.78 4.76
C ALA A 55 -13.82 10.24 6.21
N PHE A 56 -12.55 10.31 6.60
CA PHE A 56 -12.08 10.70 7.93
C PHE A 56 -11.04 11.81 7.85
N PRO A 57 -11.44 13.05 7.50
CA PRO A 57 -10.52 14.19 7.53
C PRO A 57 -10.01 14.38 8.96
N GLU A 58 -8.70 14.59 9.11
CA GLU A 58 -8.04 14.76 10.41
C GLU A 58 -8.82 15.75 11.30
N GLY A 59 -9.29 15.27 12.46
CA GLY A 59 -10.18 16.02 13.35
C GLY A 59 -11.60 15.45 13.49
N SER A 60 -11.97 14.43 12.70
CA SER A 60 -13.20 13.67 12.95
C SER A 60 -13.01 12.73 14.15
N THR A 61 -13.06 13.28 15.36
CA THR A 61 -13.33 12.49 16.57
C THR A 61 -14.66 11.78 16.36
N VAL A 62 -14.61 10.46 16.21
CA VAL A 62 -15.76 9.59 16.49
C VAL A 62 -16.13 9.85 17.96
N ALA A 63 -17.16 10.67 18.15
CA ALA A 63 -17.81 10.90 19.43
C ALA A 63 -18.77 9.74 19.75
#